data_AF-A0ABC8SA37-F1
#
_entry.id   AF-A0ABC8SA37-F1
#
_cell.length_a   1.000
_cell.length_b   1.000
_cell.length_c   1.000
_cell.angle_alpha   90.00
_cell.angle_beta   90.00
_cell.angle_gamma   90.00
#
_symmetry.space_group_name_H-M   'P 1'
#
loop_
_entity.id
_entity.type
_entity.pdbx_description
1 polymer ?
#
loop_
_entity_poly.entity_id
_entity_poly.type
_entity_poly.pdbx_seq_one_letter_code
_entity_poly.pdbx_strand_id
1 'polypeptide(L)'
;MLLRELERGVDILVATPGRLVDLLERAKVSLQMIKYLALDEADRMLDMGFEPQIRKIVEQMDMPPRGERQTMLFSATFPKEIQVWQSFNCNLEWRKFFRL
;
A
#
# COMPACT_ATOMS: atom_id res chain seq x y z
N MET A 1 -7.74 4.52 13.55
CA MET A 1 -8.68 5.39 12.83
C MET A 1 -10.09 5.15 13.34
N LEU A 2 -10.78 6.19 13.82
CA LEU A 2 -12.20 6.11 14.21
C LEU A 2 -13.06 6.30 12.95
N LEU A 3 -14.02 5.41 12.74
CA LEU A 3 -14.89 5.40 11.54
C LEU A 3 -15.57 6.73 11.21
N ARG A 4 -15.83 7.56 12.22
CA ARG A 4 -16.48 8.87 12.07
C ARG A 4 -15.62 9.90 11.33
N GLU A 5 -14.29 9.72 11.30
CA GLU A 5 -13.39 10.63 10.59
C GLU A 5 -13.38 10.38 9.09
N LEU A 6 -13.65 9.14 8.65
CA LEU A 6 -13.79 8.80 7.23
C LEU A 6 -14.99 9.47 6.58
N GLU A 7 -16.07 9.70 7.34
CA GLU A 7 -17.30 10.32 6.83
C GLU A 7 -17.13 11.80 6.45
N ARG A 8 -16.09 12.47 6.96
CA ARG A 8 -15.79 13.88 6.64
C ARG A 8 -14.92 14.04 5.39
N GLY A 9 -14.50 12.93 4.78
CA GLY A 9 -13.48 12.92 3.73
C GLY A 9 -12.07 12.88 4.32
N VAL A 10 -11.17 12.16 3.65
CA VAL A 10 -9.80 11.95 4.09
C VAL A 10 -8.87 12.10 2.91
N ASP A 11 -7.94 13.05 3.00
CA ASP A 11 -6.90 13.25 1.97
C ASP A 11 -5.72 12.28 2.15
N ILE A 12 -5.42 11.90 3.39
CA ILE A 12 -4.31 11.01 3.74
C ILE A 12 -4.81 9.90 4.67
N LEU A 13 -4.72 8.66 4.20
CA LEU A 13 -5.10 7.47 4.94
C LEU A 13 -3.87 6.67 5.34
N VAL A 14 -3.70 6.42 6.63
CA VAL A 14 -2.70 5.48 7.17
C VAL A 14 -3.43 4.31 7.81
N ALA A 15 -3.17 3.09 7.33
CA ALA A 15 -3.85 1.89 7.79
C ALA A 15 -2.95 0.65 7.67
N THR A 16 -3.18 -0.33 8.55
CA THR A 16 -2.60 -1.67 8.39
C THR A 16 -3.41 -2.48 7.37
N PRO A 17 -2.77 -3.35 6.56
CA PRO A 17 -3.43 -4.03 5.45
C PRO A 17 -4.70 -4.79 5.85
N GLY A 18 -4.64 -5.57 6.95
CA GLY A 18 -5.80 -6.36 7.42
C GLY A 18 -7.02 -5.49 7.71
N ARG A 19 -6.84 -4.40 8.49
CA ARG A 19 -7.95 -3.51 8.83
C ARG A 19 -8.48 -2.74 7.62
N LEU A 20 -7.59 -2.39 6.69
CA LEU A 20 -7.97 -1.69 5.46
C LEU A 20 -8.84 -2.58 4.56
N VAL A 21 -8.48 -3.86 4.37
CA VAL A 21 -9.30 -4.82 3.62
C VAL A 21 -10.71 -4.90 4.20
N ASP A 22 -10.85 -5.03 5.51
CA ASP A 22 -12.17 -5.07 6.16
C ASP A 22 -13.02 -3.82 5.90
N LEU A 23 -12.39 -2.66 5.78
CA LEU A 23 -13.08 -1.39 5.53
C LEU A 23 -13.51 -1.24 4.07
N LEU A 24 -12.68 -1.71 3.13
CA LEU A 24 -12.97 -1.74 1.70
C LEU A 24 -14.11 -2.73 1.38
N GLU A 25 -14.06 -3.93 1.94
CA GLU A 25 -15.10 -4.96 1.73
C GLU A 25 -16.47 -4.52 2.27
N ARG A 26 -16.49 -3.71 3.32
CA ARG A 26 -17.71 -3.12 3.87
C ARG A 26 -18.16 -1.85 3.13
N ALA A 27 -17.51 -1.52 2.01
CA ALA A 27 -17.74 -0.33 1.18
C ALA A 27 -17.72 0.99 1.98
N LYS A 28 -16.91 1.06 3.04
CA LYS A 28 -16.81 2.27 3.87
C LYS A 28 -15.74 3.24 3.40
N VAL A 29 -14.85 2.78 2.54
CA VAL A 29 -13.74 3.53 1.97
C VAL A 29 -13.63 3.14 0.50
N SER A 30 -13.29 4.09 -0.35
CA SER A 30 -12.97 3.87 -1.76
C SER A 30 -11.56 4.37 -2.04
N LEU A 31 -10.81 3.67 -2.89
CA LEU A 31 -9.43 4.00 -3.27
C LEU A 31 -9.32 4.60 -4.68
N GLN A 32 -10.44 4.85 -5.36
CA GLN A 32 -10.51 5.31 -6.76
C GLN A 32 -9.72 6.58 -7.05
N MET A 33 -9.57 7.46 -6.07
CA MET A 33 -8.91 8.76 -6.24
C MET A 33 -7.46 8.77 -5.75
N ILE A 34 -6.90 7.61 -5.38
CA ILE A 34 -5.53 7.53 -4.87
C ILE A 34 -4.52 7.81 -5.98
N LYS A 35 -3.74 8.88 -5.78
CA LYS A 35 -2.60 9.25 -6.64
C LYS A 35 -1.26 8.75 -6.09
N TYR A 36 -1.16 8.53 -4.79
CA TYR A 36 0.07 8.17 -4.10
C TYR A 36 -0.17 6.97 -3.17
N LEU A 37 0.62 5.93 -3.32
CA LEU A 37 0.65 4.78 -2.42
C LEU A 37 2.05 4.67 -1.82
N ALA A 38 2.13 4.62 -0.49
CA ALA A 38 3.37 4.38 0.24
C ALA A 38 3.27 3.07 1.04
N LEU A 39 4.27 2.20 0.88
CA LEU A 39 4.40 0.93 1.59
C LEU A 39 5.62 1.02 2.51
N ASP A 40 5.39 1.18 3.80
CA ASP A 40 6.45 1.30 4.81
C ASP A 40 6.73 -0.03 5.51
N GLU A 41 7.98 -0.24 5.92
CA GLU A 41 8.48 -1.51 6.47
C GLU A 41 8.06 -2.74 5.63
N ALA A 42 8.25 -2.67 4.30
CA ALA A 42 7.77 -3.69 3.37
C ALA A 42 8.34 -5.09 3.62
N ASP A 43 9.59 -5.19 4.06
CA ASP A 43 10.18 -6.45 4.52
C ASP A 43 9.38 -7.07 5.66
N ARG A 44 9.07 -6.29 6.71
CA ARG A 44 8.25 -6.77 7.81
C ARG A 44 6.84 -7.14 7.38
N MET A 45 6.23 -6.38 6.46
CA MET A 45 4.90 -6.73 5.94
C MET A 45 4.90 -8.10 5.24
N LEU A 46 5.96 -8.43 4.49
CA LEU A 46 6.11 -9.75 3.88
C LEU A 46 6.37 -10.83 4.94
N ASP A 47 7.23 -10.57 5.92
CA ASP A 47 7.52 -11.51 7.02
C ASP A 47 6.28 -11.84 7.85
N MET A 48 5.38 -10.86 8.03
CA MET A 48 4.09 -11.04 8.70
C MET A 48 3.03 -11.73 7.82
N GLY A 49 3.35 -12.02 6.55
CA GLY A 49 2.44 -12.67 5.62
C GLY A 49 1.31 -11.77 5.11
N PHE A 50 1.51 -10.45 5.07
CA PHE A 50 0.51 -9.50 4.57
C PHE A 50 0.48 -9.36 3.05
N GLU A 51 1.35 -10.08 2.32
CA GLU A 51 1.40 -10.03 0.86
C GLU A 51 0.03 -10.24 0.20
N PRO A 52 -0.78 -11.26 0.56
CA PRO A 52 -2.06 -11.49 -0.09
C PRO A 52 -3.05 -10.33 0.13
N GLN A 53 -3.06 -9.75 1.32
CA GLN A 53 -3.92 -8.61 1.65
C GLN A 53 -3.51 -7.36 0.87
N ILE A 54 -2.21 -7.08 0.76
CA ILE A 54 -1.71 -5.93 0.00
C ILE A 54 -2.00 -6.12 -1.49
N ARG A 55 -1.73 -7.31 -2.02
CA ARG A 55 -2.06 -7.65 -3.42
C ARG A 55 -3.55 -7.46 -3.70
N LYS A 56 -4.42 -7.90 -2.78
CA LYS A 56 -5.87 -7.69 -2.88
C LYS A 56 -6.22 -6.20 -2.91
N ILE A 57 -5.68 -5.38 -2.02
CA ILE A 57 -5.90 -3.92 -2.01
C ILE A 57 -5.45 -3.27 -3.32
N VAL A 58 -4.29 -3.70 -3.85
CA VAL A 58 -3.63 -3.05 -4.98
C VAL A 58 -4.17 -3.48 -6.34
N GLU A 59 -4.57 -4.75 -6.50
CA GLU A 59 -4.96 -5.35 -7.78
C GLU A 59 -6.46 -5.65 -7.87
N GLN A 60 -7.13 -5.98 -6.76
CA GLN A 60 -8.50 -6.51 -6.77
C GLN A 60 -9.54 -5.50 -6.29
N MET A 61 -9.11 -4.37 -5.74
CA MET A 61 -9.99 -3.29 -5.30
C MET A 61 -10.00 -2.16 -6.33
N ASP A 62 -10.69 -1.08 -6.00
CA ASP A 62 -10.94 0.07 -6.87
C ASP A 62 -9.77 1.05 -6.97
N MET A 63 -8.54 0.63 -6.64
CA MET A 63 -7.35 1.49 -6.70
C MET A 63 -6.86 1.67 -8.16
N PRO A 64 -6.55 2.90 -8.60
CA PRO A 64 -6.04 3.16 -9.96
C PRO A 64 -4.81 2.32 -10.28
N PRO A 65 -4.68 1.73 -11.48
CA PRO A 65 -3.61 0.78 -11.78
C PRO A 65 -2.21 1.40 -11.70
N ARG A 66 -1.20 0.53 -11.64
CA ARG A 66 0.20 0.93 -11.74
C ARG A 66 0.42 1.65 -13.07
N GLY A 67 0.77 2.93 -13.01
CA GLY A 67 0.94 3.82 -14.17
C GLY A 67 0.20 5.13 -13.96
N GLU A 68 -0.99 5.03 -13.37
CA GLU A 68 -1.88 6.16 -13.09
C GLU A 68 -1.69 6.70 -11.66
N ARG A 69 -1.13 5.88 -10.77
CA ARG A 69 -0.69 6.25 -9.43
C ARG A 69 0.82 6.10 -9.26
N GLN A 70 1.39 6.91 -8.37
CA GLN A 70 2.77 6.80 -7.91
C GLN A 70 2.84 5.87 -6.68
N THR A 71 3.51 4.73 -6.82
CA THR A 71 3.79 3.83 -5.69
C THR A 71 5.22 4.00 -5.21
N MET A 72 5.41 4.11 -3.90
CA MET A 72 6.69 4.16 -3.19
C MET A 72 6.76 3.02 -2.18
N LEU A 73 7.93 2.39 -2.08
CA LEU A 73 8.18 1.28 -1.17
C LEU A 73 9.42 1.61 -0.33
N PHE A 74 9.27 1.47 0.98
CA PHE A 74 10.31 1.67 1.98
C PHE A 74 10.53 0.34 2.73
N SER A 75 11.79 -0.07 2.84
CA SER A 75 12.18 -1.33 3.48
C SER A 75 13.58 -1.16 4.07
N ALA A 76 13.82 -1.76 5.23
CA ALA A 76 15.14 -1.72 5.87
C ALA A 76 16.10 -2.71 5.18
N THR A 77 15.56 -3.84 4.73
CA THR A 77 16.29 -4.90 4.02
C THR A 77 15.85 -4.98 2.55
N PHE A 78 16.67 -5.63 1.71
CA PHE A 78 16.38 -5.78 0.27
C PHE A 78 16.67 -7.19 -0.27
N PRO A 79 16.02 -8.23 0.29
CA PRO A 79 16.14 -9.59 -0.21
C PRO A 79 15.42 -9.76 -1.56
N LYS A 80 15.58 -10.91 -2.21
CA LYS A 80 15.05 -11.15 -3.57
C LYS A 80 13.52 -11.03 -3.62
N GLU A 81 12.84 -11.42 -2.55
CA GLU A 81 11.40 -11.36 -2.39
C GLU A 81 10.91 -9.91 -2.50
N ILE A 82 11.59 -8.97 -1.83
CA ILE A 82 11.26 -7.53 -1.92
C ILE A 82 11.56 -6.96 -3.31
N GLN A 83 12.65 -7.40 -3.96
CA GLN A 83 12.97 -7.00 -5.34
C GLN A 83 11.88 -7.40 -6.33
N VAL A 84 11.43 -8.66 -6.23
CA VAL A 84 10.35 -9.18 -7.05
C VAL A 84 9.05 -8.41 -6.75
N TRP A 85 8.71 -8.26 -5.47
CA TRP A 85 7.48 -7.60 -5.05
C TRP A 85 7.41 -6.13 -5.46
N GLN A 86 8.53 -5.41 -5.37
CA GLN A 86 8.67 -4.04 -5.86
C GLN A 86 8.49 -3.97 -7.38
N SER A 87 9.09 -4.91 -8.12
CA SER A 87 8.98 -4.99 -9.57
C SER A 87 7.53 -5.23 -10.04
N PHE A 88 6.68 -5.84 -9.21
CA PHE A 88 5.25 -5.96 -9.45
C PHE A 88 4.48 -4.67 -9.11
N ASN A 89 4.77 -4.04 -7.98
CA ASN A 89 3.89 -3.01 -7.39
C ASN A 89 4.30 -1.54 -7.68
N CYS A 90 5.54 -1.26 -8.11
CA CYS A 90 6.07 0.11 -8.19
C CYS A 90 6.59 0.51 -9.57
N ASN A 91 6.28 1.73 -10.02
CA ASN A 91 6.85 2.33 -11.23
C ASN A 91 8.20 3.02 -11.02
N LEU A 92 8.59 3.24 -9.77
CA LEU A 92 9.80 3.99 -9.44
C LEU A 92 10.94 3.05 -9.06
N GLU A 93 12.12 3.41 -9.58
CA GLU A 93 13.41 2.89 -9.22
C GLU A 93 13.69 3.15 -7.73
N TRP A 94 14.27 2.16 -7.04
CA TRP A 94 14.60 2.25 -5.61
C TRP A 94 15.50 3.45 -5.35
N ARG A 95 14.97 4.49 -4.69
CA ARG A 95 15.81 5.51 -4.04
C ARG A 95 16.02 5.05 -2.60
N LYS A 96 17.23 4.51 -2.32
CA LYS A 96 17.70 4.24 -0.96
C LYS A 96 17.54 5.50 -0.10
N PHE A 97 16.46 5.58 0.68
CA PHE A 97 16.22 6.71 1.59
C PHE A 97 17.01 6.58 2.91
N PHE A 98 17.69 5.44 3.12
CA PHE A 98 18.46 5.13 4.33
C PHE A 98 20.00 5.23 4.17
N ARG A 99 20.49 6.00 3.19
CA ARG A 99 21.90 6.40 3.15
C ARG A 99 21.98 7.93 3.31
N LEU A 100 21.71 8.38 4.53
CA LEU A 100 22.37 9.55 5.10
C LEU A 100 23.63 9.06 5.83
#